data_AF-A0A0B3SS70-F1
#
_entry.id   AF-A0A0B3SS70-F1
#
_cell.length_a   1.000
_cell.length_b   1.000
_cell.length_c   1.000
_cell.angle_alpha   90.00
_cell.angle_beta   90.00
_cell.angle_gamma   90.00
#
_symmetry.space_group_name_H-M   'P 1'
#
loop_
_entity.id
_entity.type
_entity.pdbx_description
1 polymer ?
#
loop_
_entity_poly.entity_id
_entity_poly.type
_entity_poly.pdbx_seq_one_letter_code
_entity_poly.pdbx_strand_id
1 'polypeptide(L)'
;MISLTSPVETWAHRVPAGVKLAALSLATAGLFALQSPVTLALALAGVAGLVLTGGLTFARAATRALKILLPFLLLIAVWHGVTDQIEAGMAVALRLLSALALANFVTMTTRLSDMVAVAALLLSPFRRLGLSTRALELSVALVVRFTPSIARKGGLLAEAWRARSARRTGWQIVMPLAATALDDAEHVAEALRARGGLETTQPTD
;
A
#
# COMPACT_ATOMS: atom_id res chain seq x y z
N MET A 1 17.75 15.57 3.62
CA MET A 1 17.26 14.76 4.76
C MET A 1 15.86 15.28 5.06
N ILE A 2 14.79 14.61 4.64
CA ILE A 2 14.10 13.55 5.39
C ILE A 2 13.60 12.50 4.38
N SER A 3 14.19 11.31 4.41
CA SER A 3 13.62 10.14 3.76
C SER A 3 12.31 9.79 4.48
N LEU A 4 11.17 9.95 3.81
CA LEU A 4 9.89 9.39 4.24
C LEU A 4 9.84 7.86 4.08
N THR A 5 10.98 7.24 3.77
CA THR A 5 11.25 5.84 4.05
C THR A 5 12.08 5.75 5.32
N SER A 6 11.56 5.02 6.31
CA SER A 6 12.27 4.56 7.52
C SER A 6 13.79 4.43 7.28
N PRO A 7 14.65 5.02 8.15
CA PRO A 7 16.13 4.90 8.07
C PRO A 7 16.65 3.48 8.29
N VAL A 8 15.77 2.51 8.52
CA VAL A 8 16.13 1.13 8.80
C VAL A 8 15.81 0.29 7.57
N GLU A 9 16.83 -0.03 6.78
CA GLU A 9 16.78 -1.11 5.80
C GLU A 9 16.52 -2.43 6.56
N THR A 10 15.27 -2.89 6.54
CA THR A 10 14.95 -4.25 6.97
C THR A 10 15.07 -5.20 5.79
N TRP A 11 15.32 -6.48 6.08
CA TRP A 11 15.42 -7.55 5.06
C TRP A 11 14.21 -7.58 4.09
N ALA A 12 13.08 -7.06 4.55
CA ALA A 12 11.80 -7.11 3.90
C ALA A 12 11.78 -6.11 2.74
N HIS A 13 12.58 -5.06 2.78
CA HIS A 13 12.68 -4.09 1.69
C HIS A 13 13.22 -4.70 0.39
N ARG A 14 13.89 -5.85 0.48
CA ARG A 14 14.43 -6.60 -0.66
C ARG A 14 13.44 -7.60 -1.26
N VAL A 15 12.32 -7.87 -0.59
CA VAL A 15 11.30 -8.80 -1.09
C VAL A 15 10.32 -8.02 -1.98
N PRO A 16 10.09 -8.46 -3.23
CA PRO A 16 9.17 -7.77 -4.14
C PRO A 16 7.77 -7.67 -3.53
N ALA A 17 7.12 -6.52 -3.71
CA ALA A 17 5.81 -6.23 -3.14
C ALA A 17 4.74 -7.28 -3.51
N GLY A 18 4.85 -7.89 -4.71
CA GLY A 18 3.94 -8.93 -5.14
C GLY A 18 3.98 -10.18 -4.24
N VAL A 19 5.16 -10.61 -3.81
CA VAL A 19 5.32 -11.75 -2.91
C VAL A 19 4.79 -11.42 -1.51
N LYS A 20 5.02 -10.20 -1.02
CA LYS A 20 4.46 -9.77 0.28
C LYS A 20 2.93 -9.72 0.26
N LEU A 21 2.35 -9.20 -0.82
CA LEU A 21 0.89 -9.11 -0.97
C LEU A 21 0.27 -10.50 -1.15
N ALA A 22 0.92 -11.40 -1.89
CA ALA A 22 0.49 -12.80 -1.99
C ALA A 22 0.59 -13.52 -0.64
N ALA A 23 1.70 -13.35 0.09
CA ALA A 23 1.87 -13.90 1.43
C ALA A 23 0.83 -13.34 2.42
N LEU A 24 0.53 -12.04 2.34
CA LEU A 24 -0.54 -11.41 3.12
C LEU A 24 -1.90 -12.03 2.79
N SER A 25 -2.21 -12.20 1.51
CA SER A 25 -3.47 -12.79 1.05
C SER A 25 -3.61 -14.22 1.54
N LEU A 26 -2.57 -15.05 1.36
CA LEU A 26 -2.55 -16.44 1.80
C LEU A 26 -2.62 -16.57 3.32
N ALA A 27 -1.87 -15.76 4.05
CA ALA A 27 -1.90 -15.76 5.50
C ALA A 27 -3.26 -15.32 6.04
N THR A 28 -3.88 -14.31 5.43
CA THR A 28 -5.23 -13.85 5.81
C THR A 28 -6.26 -14.92 5.50
N ALA A 29 -6.21 -15.55 4.32
CA ALA A 29 -7.08 -16.67 3.97
C ALA A 29 -6.93 -17.85 4.94
N GLY A 30 -5.69 -18.20 5.30
CA GLY A 30 -5.39 -19.23 6.31
C GLY A 30 -5.98 -18.87 7.67
N LEU A 31 -5.84 -17.61 8.11
CA LEU A 31 -6.44 -17.10 9.34
C LEU A 31 -7.97 -17.21 9.36
N PHE A 32 -8.62 -17.09 8.20
CA PHE A 32 -10.06 -17.29 8.08
C PHE A 32 -10.49 -18.76 8.10
N ALA A 33 -9.63 -19.67 7.63
CA ALA A 33 -9.87 -21.12 7.71
C ALA A 33 -9.70 -21.67 9.14
N LEU A 34 -8.88 -21.02 9.97
CA LEU A 34 -8.62 -21.42 11.35
C LEU A 34 -9.79 -21.04 12.26
N GLN A 35 -10.44 -22.03 12.86
CA GLN A 35 -11.54 -21.84 13.84
C GLN A 35 -11.08 -21.96 15.30
N SER A 36 -9.92 -22.58 15.55
CA SER A 36 -9.43 -22.81 16.92
C SER A 36 -8.74 -21.56 17.50
N PRO A 37 -9.17 -21.08 18.69
CA PRO A 37 -8.54 -19.93 19.37
C PRO A 37 -7.04 -20.12 19.62
N VAL A 38 -6.61 -21.35 19.93
CA VAL A 38 -5.21 -21.67 20.20
C VAL A 38 -4.35 -21.49 18.95
N THR A 39 -4.85 -21.93 17.80
CA THR A 39 -4.13 -21.78 16.53
C THR A 39 -4.07 -20.32 16.06
N LEU A 40 -5.11 -19.54 16.36
CA LEU A 40 -5.11 -18.09 16.12
C LEU A 40 -4.13 -17.35 17.03
N ALA A 41 -3.98 -17.77 18.28
CA ALA A 41 -2.96 -17.24 19.19
C ALA A 41 -1.54 -17.55 18.71
N LEU A 42 -1.28 -18.76 18.21
CA LEU A 42 -0.01 -19.12 17.57
C LEU A 42 0.26 -18.29 16.31
N ALA A 43 -0.75 -18.08 15.47
CA ALA A 43 -0.63 -17.21 14.30
C ALA A 43 -0.28 -15.78 14.70
N LEU A 44 -0.98 -15.22 15.70
CA LEU A 44 -0.68 -13.89 16.24
C LEU A 44 0.76 -13.80 16.77
N ALA A 45 1.22 -14.82 17.51
CA ALA A 45 2.59 -14.89 18.01
C ALA A 45 3.61 -14.92 16.86
N GLY A 46 3.32 -15.65 15.78
CA GLY A 46 4.13 -15.66 14.55
C GLY A 46 4.19 -14.28 13.89
N VAL A 47 3.05 -13.59 13.76
CA VAL A 47 3.00 -12.21 13.25
C VAL A 47 3.77 -11.25 14.16
N ALA A 48 3.63 -11.38 15.48
CA ALA A 48 4.36 -10.56 16.45
C ALA A 48 5.87 -10.80 16.34
N GLY A 49 6.31 -12.06 16.19
CA GLY A 49 7.70 -12.42 15.92
C GLY A 49 8.21 -11.77 14.63
N LEU A 50 7.42 -11.79 13.55
CA LEU A 50 7.76 -11.15 12.28
C LEU A 50 7.83 -9.62 12.38
N VAL A 51 6.96 -8.99 13.19
CA VAL A 51 7.02 -7.56 13.47
C VAL A 51 8.27 -7.21 14.28
N LEU A 52 8.66 -8.07 15.22
CA LEU A 52 9.86 -7.89 16.05
C LEU A 52 11.16 -8.02 15.25
N THR A 53 11.20 -8.86 14.20
CA THR A 53 12.37 -8.89 13.30
C THR A 53 12.57 -7.58 12.52
N GLY A 54 11.51 -6.77 12.38
CA GLY A 54 11.58 -5.42 11.81
C GLY A 54 12.15 -4.34 12.75
N GLY A 55 12.40 -4.67 14.02
CA GLY A 55 12.98 -3.79 15.04
C GLY A 55 11.95 -3.16 16.01
N LEU A 56 12.44 -2.71 17.18
CA LEU A 56 11.60 -2.17 18.27
C LEU A 56 10.83 -0.89 17.90
N THR A 57 11.39 -0.05 17.03
CA THR A 57 10.73 1.16 16.53
C THR A 57 9.52 0.80 15.67
N PHE A 58 9.63 -0.27 14.89
CA PHE A 58 8.55 -0.84 14.08
C PHE A 58 7.45 -1.43 14.96
N ALA A 59 7.83 -2.20 15.99
CA ALA A 59 6.88 -2.75 16.96
C ALA A 59 6.10 -1.66 17.72
N ARG A 60 6.75 -0.54 18.09
CA ARG A 60 6.06 0.61 18.72
C ARG A 60 5.08 1.31 17.78
N ALA A 61 5.41 1.40 16.49
CA ALA A 61 4.49 1.97 15.51
C ALA A 61 3.31 1.04 15.25
N ALA A 62 3.56 -0.27 15.12
CA ALA A 62 2.53 -1.28 14.96
C ALA A 62 1.56 -1.34 16.14
N THR A 63 2.07 -1.30 17.37
CA THR A 63 1.22 -1.25 18.58
C THR A 63 0.39 0.03 18.67
N ARG A 64 0.91 1.17 18.18
CA ARG A 64 0.14 2.42 18.12
C ARG A 64 -1.00 2.35 17.12
N ALA A 65 -0.78 1.75 15.94
CA ALA A 65 -1.85 1.50 14.97
C ALA A 65 -2.91 0.55 15.55
N LEU A 66 -2.50 -0.44 16.33
CA LEU A 66 -3.40 -1.38 16.99
C LEU A 66 -4.31 -0.73 18.05
N LYS A 67 -3.90 0.41 18.64
CA LYS A 67 -4.74 1.16 19.58
C LYS A 67 -6.00 1.75 18.94
N ILE A 68 -6.01 2.00 17.63
CA ILE A 68 -7.24 2.38 16.90
C ILE A 68 -8.29 1.26 16.94
N LEU A 69 -7.85 0.01 17.11
CA LEU A 69 -8.72 -1.15 17.16
C LEU A 69 -9.31 -1.42 18.55
N LEU A 70 -8.79 -0.79 19.60
CA LEU A 70 -9.26 -0.95 20.98
C LEU A 70 -10.79 -0.75 21.13
N PRO A 71 -11.41 0.31 20.58
CA PRO A 71 -12.86 0.48 20.67
C PRO A 71 -13.64 -0.65 19.96
N PHE A 72 -13.16 -1.15 18.83
CA PHE A 72 -13.77 -2.30 18.14
C PHE A 72 -13.64 -3.58 18.95
N LEU A 73 -12.47 -3.83 19.55
CA LEU A 73 -12.24 -5.00 20.38
C LEU A 73 -13.14 -4.98 21.62
N LEU A 74 -13.32 -3.80 22.23
CA LEU A 74 -14.19 -3.59 23.37
C LEU A 74 -15.65 -3.85 23.00
N LEU A 75 -16.10 -3.37 21.83
CA LEU A 75 -17.45 -3.66 21.32
C LEU A 75 -17.68 -5.17 21.12
N ILE A 76 -16.72 -5.87 20.51
CA ILE A 76 -16.78 -7.33 20.31
C ILE A 76 -16.84 -8.06 21.65
N ALA A 77 -16.02 -7.65 22.62
CA ALA A 77 -15.96 -8.24 23.95
C ALA A 77 -17.27 -8.05 24.73
N VAL A 78 -17.84 -6.85 24.70
CA VAL A 78 -19.14 -6.56 25.34
C VAL A 78 -20.25 -7.38 24.69
N TRP A 79 -20.31 -7.40 23.35
CA TRP A 79 -21.34 -8.15 22.62
C TRP A 79 -21.29 -9.66 22.90
N HIS A 80 -20.10 -10.26 22.80
CA HIS A 80 -19.94 -11.70 23.02
C HIS A 80 -20.02 -12.11 24.49
N GLY A 81 -19.70 -11.19 25.41
CA GLY A 81 -19.95 -11.37 26.84
C GLY A 81 -21.44 -11.40 27.18
N VAL A 82 -22.27 -10.58 26.50
CA VAL A 82 -23.73 -10.62 26.66
C VAL A 82 -24.34 -11.87 26.00
N THR A 83 -23.74 -12.36 24.92
CA THR A 83 -24.25 -13.52 24.15
C THR A 83 -23.75 -14.87 24.71
N ASP A 84 -22.92 -14.86 25.76
CA ASP A 84 -22.26 -16.03 26.37
C ASP A 84 -21.45 -16.90 25.38
N GLN A 85 -21.00 -16.29 24.28
CA GLN A 85 -20.21 -16.93 23.22
C GLN A 85 -18.74 -16.48 23.31
N ILE A 86 -18.12 -16.72 24.46
CA ILE A 86 -16.78 -16.21 24.79
C ILE A 86 -15.72 -16.76 23.81
N GLU A 87 -15.79 -18.04 23.44
CA GLU A 87 -14.83 -18.65 22.50
C GLU A 87 -14.90 -18.02 21.10
N ALA A 88 -16.12 -17.78 20.59
CA ALA A 88 -16.31 -17.15 19.29
C ALA A 88 -15.82 -15.70 19.29
N GLY A 89 -16.12 -14.93 20.35
CA GLY A 89 -15.66 -13.56 20.49
C GLY A 89 -14.13 -13.46 20.55
N MET A 90 -13.49 -14.39 21.27
CA MET A 90 -12.04 -14.48 21.36
C MET A 90 -11.39 -14.81 20.01
N ALA A 91 -11.96 -15.76 19.27
CA ALA A 91 -11.49 -16.12 17.93
C ALA A 91 -11.58 -14.93 16.97
N VAL A 92 -12.69 -14.19 16.98
CA VAL A 92 -12.87 -12.99 16.14
C VAL A 92 -11.86 -11.89 16.52
N ALA A 93 -11.69 -11.62 17.81
CA ALA A 93 -10.74 -10.63 18.31
C ALA A 93 -9.29 -10.96 17.89
N LEU A 94 -8.86 -12.21 18.12
CA LEU A 94 -7.53 -12.71 17.73
C LEU A 94 -7.30 -12.65 16.22
N ARG A 95 -8.30 -13.03 15.42
CA ARG A 95 -8.24 -12.96 13.96
C ARG A 95 -8.09 -11.52 13.48
N LEU A 96 -8.88 -10.59 14.02
CA LEU A 96 -8.84 -9.17 13.66
C LEU A 96 -7.48 -8.56 14.03
N LEU A 97 -6.98 -8.83 15.24
CA LEU A 97 -5.66 -8.40 15.70
C LEU A 97 -4.54 -8.90 14.79
N SER A 98 -4.56 -10.19 14.45
CA SER A 98 -3.53 -10.82 13.62
C SER A 98 -3.53 -10.30 12.20
N ALA A 99 -4.71 -10.23 11.56
CA ALA A 99 -4.86 -9.73 10.20
C ALA A 99 -4.43 -8.26 10.11
N LEU A 100 -4.84 -7.43 11.07
CA LEU A 100 -4.49 -6.02 11.06
C LEU A 100 -3.01 -5.79 11.37
N ALA A 101 -2.42 -6.53 12.31
CA ALA A 101 -1.00 -6.47 12.59
C ALA A 101 -0.17 -6.84 11.34
N LEU A 102 -0.59 -7.88 10.62
CA LEU A 102 0.06 -8.31 9.38
C LEU A 102 -0.12 -7.29 8.24
N ALA A 103 -1.33 -6.76 8.07
CA ALA A 103 -1.61 -5.72 7.08
C ALA A 103 -0.81 -4.44 7.37
N ASN A 104 -0.71 -4.02 8.63
CA ASN A 104 0.08 -2.87 9.03
C ASN A 104 1.57 -3.12 8.80
N PHE A 105 2.09 -4.32 9.09
CA PHE A 105 3.46 -4.69 8.78
C PHE A 105 3.75 -4.56 7.27
N VAL A 106 2.86 -5.08 6.41
CA VAL A 106 3.01 -4.95 4.96
C VAL A 106 2.92 -3.50 4.52
N THR A 107 1.99 -2.73 5.08
CA THR A 107 1.80 -1.30 4.76
C THR A 107 3.04 -0.48 5.11
N MET A 108 3.64 -0.72 6.27
CA MET A 108 4.85 -0.01 6.69
C MET A 108 6.11 -0.48 5.97
N THR A 109 6.14 -1.71 5.44
CA THR A 109 7.30 -2.28 4.73
C THR A 109 7.20 -2.19 3.20
N THR A 110 6.11 -1.64 2.65
CA THR A 110 5.89 -1.56 1.19
C THR A 110 5.77 -0.11 0.76
N ARG A 111 6.53 0.30 -0.25
CA ARG A 111 6.41 1.66 -0.81
C ARG A 111 5.15 1.73 -1.67
N LEU A 112 4.51 2.90 -1.68
CA LEU A 112 3.33 3.16 -2.51
C LEU A 112 3.59 2.86 -3.99
N SER A 113 4.78 3.20 -4.49
CA SER A 113 5.22 2.89 -5.87
C SER A 113 5.16 1.40 -6.19
N ASP A 114 5.57 0.56 -5.24
CA ASP A 114 5.67 -0.88 -5.44
C ASP A 114 4.28 -1.51 -5.37
N MET A 115 3.38 -0.97 -4.54
CA MET A 115 1.97 -1.37 -4.53
C MET A 115 1.28 -1.03 -5.87
N VAL A 116 1.53 0.16 -6.42
CA VAL A 116 1.00 0.58 -7.73
C VAL A 116 1.53 -0.32 -8.84
N ALA A 117 2.81 -0.70 -8.81
CA ALA A 117 3.39 -1.62 -9.78
C ALA A 117 2.75 -3.02 -9.71
N VAL A 118 2.50 -3.55 -8.52
CA VAL A 118 1.80 -4.84 -8.36
C VAL A 118 0.35 -4.76 -8.80
N ALA A 119 -0.36 -3.69 -8.45
CA ALA A 119 -1.73 -3.48 -8.91
C ALA A 119 -1.81 -3.43 -10.44
N ALA A 120 -0.86 -2.75 -11.09
CA ALA A 120 -0.75 -2.73 -12.54
C ALA A 120 -0.46 -4.12 -13.14
N LEU A 121 0.39 -4.92 -12.49
CA LEU A 121 0.64 -6.31 -12.90
C LEU A 121 -0.63 -7.18 -12.77
N LEU A 122 -1.40 -7.03 -11.69
CA LEU A 122 -2.65 -7.77 -11.45
C LEU A 122 -3.77 -7.35 -12.41
N LEU A 123 -3.74 -6.11 -12.91
CA LEU A 123 -4.65 -5.63 -13.94
C LEU A 123 -4.20 -6.01 -15.37
N SER A 124 -2.96 -6.47 -15.54
CA SER A 124 -2.44 -6.99 -16.82
C SER A 124 -3.26 -8.16 -17.40
N PRO A 125 -3.69 -9.19 -16.67
CA PRO A 125 -4.51 -10.27 -17.26
C PRO A 125 -5.86 -9.79 -17.83
N PHE A 126 -6.46 -8.72 -17.30
CA PHE A 126 -7.69 -8.11 -17.86
C PHE A 126 -7.47 -7.56 -19.29
N ARG A 127 -6.21 -7.45 -19.74
CA ARG A 127 -5.85 -7.12 -21.14
C ARG A 127 -6.37 -8.14 -22.13
N ARG A 128 -6.52 -9.40 -21.73
CA ARG A 128 -7.05 -10.47 -22.58
C ARG A 128 -8.53 -10.28 -22.93
N LEU A 129 -9.21 -9.30 -22.32
CA LEU A 129 -10.61 -8.95 -22.58
C LEU A 129 -10.78 -7.86 -23.67
N GLY A 130 -9.73 -7.51 -24.42
CA GLY A 130 -9.83 -6.66 -25.62
C GLY A 130 -9.34 -5.21 -25.47
N LEU A 131 -8.56 -4.89 -24.42
CA LEU A 131 -7.93 -3.57 -24.26
C LEU A 131 -6.66 -3.47 -25.09
N SER A 132 -6.45 -2.35 -25.80
CA SER A 132 -5.29 -2.14 -26.66
C SER A 132 -3.97 -2.39 -25.92
N THR A 133 -3.29 -3.48 -26.28
CA THR A 133 -2.13 -4.06 -25.59
C THR A 133 -0.99 -3.05 -25.41
N ARG A 134 -0.76 -2.21 -26.43
CA ARG A 134 0.37 -1.27 -26.52
C ARG A 134 0.17 0.02 -25.73
N ALA A 135 -1.02 0.62 -25.78
CA ALA A 135 -1.32 1.83 -25.02
C ALA A 135 -1.36 1.55 -23.51
N LEU A 136 -1.85 0.37 -23.11
CA LEU A 136 -1.86 -0.02 -21.69
C LEU A 136 -0.44 -0.33 -21.18
N GLU A 137 0.40 -1.04 -21.96
CA GLU A 137 1.82 -1.25 -21.61
C GLU A 137 2.56 0.06 -21.42
N LEU A 138 2.37 0.99 -22.35
CA LEU A 138 2.99 2.31 -22.27
C LEU A 138 2.48 3.09 -21.05
N SER A 139 1.16 3.06 -20.79
CA SER A 139 0.56 3.76 -19.65
C SER A 139 1.07 3.23 -18.32
N VAL A 140 1.15 1.90 -18.16
CA VAL A 140 1.68 1.27 -16.94
C VAL A 140 3.16 1.61 -16.76
N ALA A 141 3.97 1.47 -17.81
CA ALA A 141 5.39 1.83 -17.76
C ALA A 141 5.59 3.31 -17.38
N LEU A 142 4.74 4.19 -17.92
CA LEU A 142 4.76 5.62 -17.62
C LEU A 142 4.39 5.89 -16.17
N VAL A 143 3.30 5.33 -15.67
CA VAL A 143 2.87 5.50 -14.27
C VAL A 143 3.96 5.04 -13.30
N VAL A 144 4.53 3.85 -13.52
CA VAL A 144 5.60 3.33 -12.66
C VAL A 144 6.83 4.25 -12.66
N ARG A 145 7.19 4.81 -13.82
CA ARG A 145 8.33 5.74 -13.95
C ARG A 145 8.05 7.14 -13.40
N PHE A 146 6.83 7.66 -13.57
CA PHE A 146 6.47 9.03 -13.18
C PHE A 146 6.06 9.17 -11.72
N THR A 147 5.45 8.15 -11.12
CA THR A 147 5.07 8.14 -9.70
C THR A 147 6.18 8.63 -8.76
N PRO A 148 7.42 8.11 -8.82
CA PRO A 148 8.50 8.59 -7.94
C PRO A 148 8.90 10.05 -8.22
N SER A 149 8.83 10.50 -9.47
CA SER A 149 9.11 11.88 -9.85
C SER A 149 8.09 12.84 -9.26
N ILE A 150 6.79 12.54 -9.42
CA ILE A 150 5.68 13.33 -8.88
C ILE A 150 5.71 13.35 -7.34
N ALA A 151 5.98 12.21 -6.70
CA ALA A 151 6.09 12.13 -5.24
C ALA A 151 7.21 13.06 -4.71
N ARG A 152 8.36 13.09 -5.40
CA ARG A 152 9.48 13.97 -5.03
C ARG A 152 9.12 15.45 -5.21
N LYS A 153 8.47 15.81 -6.32
CA LYS A 153 8.00 17.19 -6.56
C LYS A 153 6.99 17.64 -5.50
N GLY A 154 6.06 16.76 -5.11
CA GLY A 154 5.12 17.03 -4.02
C GLY A 154 5.82 17.29 -2.67
N GLY A 155 6.87 16.52 -2.35
CA GLY A 155 7.71 16.74 -1.17
C GLY A 155 8.38 18.12 -1.16
N LEU A 156 9.02 18.49 -2.27
CA LEU A 156 9.66 19.81 -2.43
C LEU A 156 8.65 20.96 -2.32
N LEU A 157 7.45 20.76 -2.86
CA LEU A 157 6.38 21.76 -2.80
C LEU A 157 5.85 21.94 -1.37
N ALA A 158 5.75 20.85 -0.61
CA ALA A 158 5.44 20.89 0.82
C ALA A 158 6.53 21.60 1.63
N GLU A 159 7.80 21.34 1.34
CA GLU A 159 8.94 22.03 1.97
C GLU A 159 8.92 23.53 1.67
N ALA A 160 8.74 23.91 0.40
CA ALA A 160 8.65 25.31 -0.02
C ALA A 160 7.44 26.03 0.61
N TRP A 161 6.31 25.34 0.75
CA TRP A 161 5.14 25.90 1.44
C TRP A 161 5.42 26.14 2.92
N ARG A 162 6.04 25.18 3.61
CA ARG A 162 6.42 25.31 5.03
C ARG A 162 7.45 26.41 5.26
N ALA A 163 8.33 26.66 4.30
CA ALA A 163 9.29 27.76 4.37
C ALA A 163 8.59 29.13 4.23
N ARG A 164 7.50 29.22 3.46
CA ARG A 164 6.75 30.46 3.22
C ARG A 164 5.61 30.71 4.20
N SER A 165 5.08 29.68 4.86
CA SER A 165 3.91 29.81 5.74
C SER A 165 4.06 29.00 7.01
N ALA A 166 3.66 29.59 8.14
CA ALA A 166 3.53 28.91 9.42
C ALA A 166 2.34 27.92 9.46
N ARG A 167 1.47 27.91 8.45
CA ARG A 167 0.31 27.01 8.37
C ARG A 167 0.71 25.62 7.87
N ARG A 168 0.02 24.60 8.37
CA ARG A 168 0.22 23.22 7.91
C ARG A 168 -0.09 23.09 6.42
N THR A 169 0.69 22.25 5.76
CA THR A 169 0.50 21.82 4.37
C THR A 169 -0.80 21.03 4.27
N GLY A 170 -1.71 21.48 3.41
CA GLY A 170 -3.00 20.84 3.17
C GLY A 170 -3.35 20.81 1.69
N TRP A 171 -4.64 20.97 1.37
CA TRP A 171 -5.18 20.92 0.01
C TRP A 171 -4.58 21.95 -0.96
N GLN A 172 -3.97 23.02 -0.44
CA GLN A 172 -3.37 24.11 -1.23
C GLN A 172 -2.24 23.64 -2.15
N ILE A 173 -1.61 22.50 -1.86
CA ILE A 173 -0.49 21.93 -2.63
C ILE A 173 -1.00 21.13 -3.84
N VAL A 174 -2.26 20.67 -3.81
CA VAL A 174 -2.81 19.80 -4.85
C VAL A 174 -2.86 20.51 -6.20
N MET A 175 -3.36 21.74 -6.22
CA MET A 175 -3.45 22.54 -7.45
C MET A 175 -2.08 22.76 -8.13
N PRO A 176 -1.04 23.28 -7.45
CA PRO A 176 0.27 23.46 -8.08
C PRO A 176 0.97 22.13 -8.42
N LEU A 177 0.73 21.06 -7.67
CA LEU A 177 1.23 19.73 -8.02
C LEU A 177 0.56 19.20 -9.29
N ALA A 178 -0.75 19.38 -9.43
CA ALA A 178 -1.51 18.98 -10.61
C ALA A 178 -1.07 19.75 -11.85
N ALA A 179 -0.85 21.07 -11.74
CA ALA A 179 -0.30 21.88 -12.82
C ALA A 179 1.07 21.36 -13.28
N THR A 180 1.98 21.11 -12.34
CA THR A 180 3.31 20.54 -12.67
C THR A 180 3.22 19.15 -13.30
N ALA A 181 2.24 18.33 -12.89
CA ALA A 181 2.02 17.01 -13.46
C ALA A 181 1.42 17.09 -14.88
N LEU A 182 0.56 18.07 -15.14
CA LEU A 182 -0.01 18.32 -16.47
C LEU A 182 1.07 18.78 -17.45
N ASP A 183 1.91 19.73 -17.04
CA ASP A 183 3.06 20.18 -17.84
C ASP A 183 3.99 18.99 -18.18
N ASP A 184 4.33 18.14 -17.20
CA ASP A 184 5.12 16.94 -17.43
C ASP A 184 4.45 16.01 -18.46
N ALA A 185 3.13 15.84 -18.38
CA ALA A 185 2.38 14.98 -19.28
C ALA A 185 2.38 15.53 -20.72
N GLU A 186 2.26 16.83 -20.91
CA GLU A 186 2.34 17.49 -22.22
C GLU A 186 3.72 17.29 -22.86
N HIS A 187 4.80 17.55 -22.12
CA HIS A 187 6.17 17.36 -22.60
C HIS A 187 6.45 15.90 -22.99
N VAL A 188 5.94 14.95 -22.19
CA VAL A 188 6.05 13.52 -22.50
C VAL A 188 5.25 13.15 -23.74
N ALA A 189 4.03 13.66 -23.87
CA ALA A 189 3.19 13.41 -25.03
C ALA A 189 3.85 13.93 -26.31
N GLU A 190 4.44 15.13 -26.27
CA GLU A 190 5.19 15.70 -27.39
C GLU A 190 6.43 14.86 -27.73
N ALA A 191 7.21 14.45 -26.73
CA ALA A 191 8.36 13.58 -26.93
C ALA A 191 7.98 12.19 -27.50
N LEU A 192 6.84 11.64 -27.08
CA LEU A 192 6.30 10.38 -27.61
C LEU A 192 5.86 10.54 -29.07
N ARG A 193 5.19 11.64 -29.42
CA ARG A 193 4.81 11.96 -30.81
C ARG A 193 6.05 12.09 -31.70
N ALA A 194 7.07 12.81 -31.25
CA ALA A 194 8.33 12.97 -31.99
C ALA A 194 9.11 11.65 -32.19
N ARG A 195 8.89 10.65 -31.31
CA ARG A 195 9.54 9.32 -31.37
C ARG A 195 8.72 8.26 -32.13
N GLY A 196 7.67 8.64 -32.84
CA GLY A 196 6.87 7.73 -33.68
C GLY A 196 5.48 7.38 -33.13
N GLY A 197 5.01 8.05 -32.08
CA GLY A 197 3.61 8.03 -31.64
C GLY A 197 3.02 6.66 -31.26
N LEU A 198 1.74 6.69 -30.87
CA LEU A 198 0.88 5.50 -30.74
C LEU A 198 0.09 5.28 -32.04
N GLU A 199 0.71 5.48 -33.20
CA GLU A 199 -0.01 5.27 -34.46
C GLU A 199 -0.41 3.80 -34.58
N THR A 200 -1.73 3.59 -34.53
CA THR A 200 -2.40 2.39 -35.03
C THR A 200 -2.23 2.35 -36.54
N THR A 201 -1.05 1.95 -37.02
CA THR A 201 -1.00 1.35 -38.34
C THR A 201 -1.56 -0.05 -38.17
N GLN A 202 -2.79 -0.30 -38.63
CA GLN A 202 -2.96 -1.24 -39.74
C GLN A 202 -4.29 -1.05 -40.47
N PRO A 203 -4.28 -1.35 -41.79
CA PRO A 203 -5.21 -0.85 -42.79
C PRO A 203 -6.30 -1.87 -43.13
N THR A 204 -7.37 -1.43 -43.79
CA THR A 204 -7.80 -1.91 -45.14
C THR A 204 -9.08 -1.19 -45.55
N ASP A 205 -9.05 -0.73 -46.80
CA ASP A 205 -10.13 -0.70 -47.79
C ASP A 205 -11.39 -1.56 -47.48
#